data_AF-A0AA97ATW3-F1
#
_entry.id   AF-A0AA97ATW3-F1
#
_cell.length_a   1.000
_cell.length_b   1.000
_cell.length_c   1.000
_cell.angle_alpha   90.00
_cell.angle_beta   90.00
_cell.angle_gamma   90.00
#
_symmetry.space_group_name_H-M   'P 1'
#
loop_
_entity.id
_entity.type
_entity.pdbx_description
1 polymer ?
#
loop_
_entity_poly.entity_id
_entity_poly.type
_entity_poly.pdbx_seq_one_letter_code
_entity_poly.pdbx_strand_id
1 'polypeptide(L)'
;MKSAEQQTQSILLKTRELFISQRTQTINTLHGYLAEYGIVAPQGPTHLRKLEAQMLDEHETDLPLTMRNMCIKLFDHLHLLDWQIDDLISRIEASAKQDATAGRLMTIPGIGPMCAMAVVTLAPPRESFRKGRDFAAWVGLP
;
A
#
# COMPACT_ATOMS: atom_id res chain seq x y z
N MET A 1 27.07 0.48 -11.15
CA MET A 1 25.81 1.01 -11.71
C MET A 1 24.72 -0.03 -11.50
N LYS A 2 23.53 0.36 -11.04
CA LYS A 2 22.38 -0.57 -10.98
C LYS A 2 21.98 -0.95 -12.40
N SER A 3 21.62 -2.22 -12.62
CA SER A 3 21.06 -2.67 -13.91
C SER A 3 19.75 -1.94 -14.19
N ALA A 4 19.40 -1.74 -15.48
CA ALA A 4 18.12 -1.20 -15.88
C ALA A 4 16.95 -1.99 -15.26
N GLU A 5 17.09 -3.31 -15.16
CA GLU A 5 16.10 -4.19 -14.53
C GLU A 5 15.96 -3.92 -13.02
N GLN A 6 17.07 -3.78 -12.29
CA GLN A 6 17.05 -3.41 -10.87
C GLN A 6 16.47 -2.01 -10.64
N GLN A 7 16.70 -1.08 -11.57
CA GLN A 7 16.11 0.25 -11.50
C GLN A 7 14.59 0.20 -11.71
N THR A 8 14.10 -0.61 -12.65
CA THR A 8 12.68 -0.85 -12.85
C THR A 8 12.03 -1.47 -11.63
N GLN A 9 12.62 -2.51 -11.04
CA GLN A 9 12.12 -3.12 -9.81
C GLN A 9 12.06 -2.11 -8.65
N SER A 10 13.07 -1.22 -8.57
CA SER A 10 13.08 -0.18 -7.54
C SER A 10 11.95 0.82 -7.73
N ILE A 11 11.59 1.12 -8.98
CA ILE A 11 10.47 2.02 -9.29
C ILE A 11 9.15 1.34 -8.92
N LEU A 12 8.96 0.06 -9.25
CA LEU A 12 7.74 -0.68 -8.88
C LEU A 12 7.48 -0.66 -7.37
N LEU A 13 8.50 -0.98 -6.57
CA LEU A 13 8.39 -0.96 -5.10
C LEU A 13 8.02 0.43 -4.57
N LYS A 14 8.69 1.48 -5.06
CA LYS A 14 8.45 2.87 -4.64
C LYS A 14 7.09 3.39 -5.08
N THR A 15 6.64 3.05 -6.28
CA THR A 15 5.31 3.42 -6.77
C THR A 15 4.22 2.76 -5.94
N ARG A 16 4.41 1.49 -5.53
CA ARG A 16 3.50 0.83 -4.60
C ARG A 16 3.44 1.55 -3.26
N GLU A 17 4.59 1.89 -2.68
CA GLU A 17 4.66 2.65 -1.41
C GLU A 17 3.97 4.01 -1.52
N LEU A 18 4.17 4.73 -2.64
CA LEU A 18 3.49 5.98 -2.93
C LEU A 18 1.96 5.80 -2.94
N PHE A 19 1.45 4.78 -3.64
CA PHE A 19 0.00 4.55 -3.73
C PHE A 19 -0.61 4.13 -2.39
N ILE A 20 0.10 3.33 -1.58
CA ILE A 20 -0.34 3.01 -0.20
C ILE A 20 -0.42 4.27 0.67
N SER A 21 0.56 5.16 0.55
CA SER A 21 0.55 6.44 1.27
C SER A 21 -0.63 7.31 0.82
N GLN A 22 -0.86 7.42 -0.49
CA GLN A 22 -1.99 8.16 -1.05
C GLN A 22 -3.32 7.58 -0.58
N ARG A 23 -3.47 6.26 -0.60
CA ARG A 23 -4.66 5.57 -0.11
C ARG A 23 -4.95 5.91 1.36
N THR A 24 -3.92 5.86 2.20
CA THR A 24 -4.04 6.23 3.61
C THR A 24 -4.44 7.70 3.78
N GLN A 25 -3.83 8.59 2.99
CA GLN A 25 -4.18 10.00 2.97
C GLN A 25 -5.64 10.22 2.56
N THR A 26 -6.12 9.54 1.51
CA THR A 26 -7.51 9.65 1.04
C THR A 26 -8.52 9.15 2.08
N ILE A 27 -8.22 8.04 2.77
CA ILE A 27 -9.04 7.56 3.89
C ILE A 27 -9.10 8.60 5.01
N ASN A 28 -7.96 9.19 5.37
CA ASN A 28 -7.91 10.21 6.41
C ASN A 28 -8.67 11.48 6.00
N THR A 29 -8.59 11.89 4.74
CA THR A 29 -9.37 13.01 4.19
C THR A 29 -10.87 12.74 4.28
N LEU A 30 -11.32 11.54 3.89
CA LEU A 30 -12.72 11.12 4.01
C LEU A 30 -13.20 11.22 5.46
N HIS A 31 -12.43 10.66 6.41
CA HIS A 31 -12.77 10.75 7.83
C HIS A 31 -12.81 12.20 8.32
N GLY A 32 -11.87 13.05 7.89
CA GLY A 32 -11.84 14.46 8.24
C GLY A 32 -13.10 15.19 7.78
N TYR A 33 -13.48 15.03 6.51
CA TYR A 33 -14.67 15.69 6.00
C TYR A 33 -15.95 15.19 6.66
N LEU A 34 -16.08 13.89 6.91
CA LEU A 34 -17.26 13.33 7.56
C LEU A 34 -17.40 13.78 9.02
N ALA A 35 -16.28 13.94 9.72
CA ALA A 35 -16.26 14.45 11.08
C ALA A 35 -16.79 15.90 11.18
N GLU A 36 -16.58 16.74 10.16
CA GLU A 36 -17.17 18.10 10.11
C GLU A 36 -18.70 18.09 10.12
N TYR A 37 -19.32 16.98 9.69
CA TYR A 37 -20.77 16.78 9.69
C TYR A 37 -21.24 15.84 10.80
N GLY A 38 -20.39 15.57 11.81
CA GLY A 38 -20.72 14.72 12.95
C GLY A 38 -20.72 13.20 12.67
N ILE A 39 -20.29 12.79 11.48
CA ILE A 39 -20.21 11.38 11.09
C ILE A 39 -18.81 10.86 11.45
N VAL A 40 -18.71 10.12 12.55
CA VAL A 40 -17.45 9.49 13.00
C VAL A 40 -17.48 8.01 12.64
N ALA A 41 -16.76 7.64 11.57
CA ALA A 41 -16.61 6.25 11.16
C ALA A 41 -15.48 5.56 11.96
N PRO A 42 -15.69 4.31 12.43
CA PRO A 42 -14.61 3.53 13.03
C PRO A 42 -13.53 3.18 11.99
N GLN A 43 -12.29 3.02 12.45
CA GLN A 43 -11.20 2.61 11.57
C GLN A 43 -11.42 1.20 11.01
N GLY A 44 -10.95 0.96 9.78
CA GLY A 44 -10.86 -0.37 9.17
C GLY A 44 -11.69 -0.58 7.90
N PRO A 45 -11.35 -1.62 7.11
CA PRO A 45 -11.87 -1.82 5.76
C PRO A 45 -13.38 -2.10 5.70
N THR A 46 -13.93 -2.80 6.70
CA THR A 46 -15.39 -3.07 6.76
C THR A 46 -16.20 -1.79 6.95
N HIS A 47 -15.67 -0.82 7.69
CA HIS A 47 -16.34 0.46 7.93
C HIS A 47 -16.31 1.34 6.69
N LEU A 48 -15.19 1.34 5.94
CA LEU A 48 -15.10 2.07 4.67
C LEU A 48 -16.15 1.63 3.65
N ARG A 49 -16.38 0.32 3.49
CA ARG A 49 -17.42 -0.19 2.57
C ARG A 49 -18.84 0.20 2.99
N LYS A 50 -19.13 0.15 4.29
CA LYS A 50 -20.44 0.59 4.81
C LYS A 50 -20.66 2.08 4.58
N LEU A 51 -19.62 2.87 4.83
CA LEU A 51 -19.66 4.31 4.64
C LEU A 51 -19.85 4.69 3.17
N GLU A 52 -19.20 3.97 2.25
CA GLU A 52 -19.42 4.13 0.82
C GLU A 52 -20.87 3.83 0.43
N ALA A 53 -21.44 2.72 0.91
CA ALA A 53 -22.84 2.38 0.65
C ALA A 53 -23.80 3.49 1.12
N GLN A 54 -23.55 4.07 2.29
CA GLN A 54 -24.32 5.20 2.82
C GLN A 54 -24.22 6.46 1.95
N MET A 55 -23.07 6.70 1.31
CA MET A 55 -22.94 7.84 0.38
C MET A 55 -23.64 7.59 -0.95
N LEU A 56 -23.85 6.33 -1.33
CA LEU A 56 -24.54 5.95 -2.56
C LEU A 56 -26.05 5.87 -2.39
N ASP A 57 -26.55 5.66 -1.17
CA ASP A 57 -27.97 5.67 -0.86
C ASP A 57 -28.45 7.12 -0.56
N GLU A 58 -29.36 7.61 -1.41
CA GLU A 58 -29.89 8.97 -1.31
C GLU A 58 -30.70 9.21 -0.02
N HIS A 59 -31.17 8.16 0.64
CA HIS A 59 -32.05 8.21 1.80
C HIS A 59 -31.32 7.99 3.14
N GLU A 60 -30.03 7.64 3.12
CA GLU A 60 -29.28 7.23 4.31
C GLU A 60 -28.43 8.34 4.95
N THR A 61 -28.30 9.52 4.33
CA THR A 61 -27.42 10.59 4.83
C THR A 61 -28.02 11.98 4.78
N ASP A 62 -27.96 12.71 5.89
CA ASP A 62 -28.30 14.15 6.01
C ASP A 62 -27.24 15.08 5.41
N LEU A 63 -26.26 14.54 4.68
CA LEU A 63 -25.19 15.31 4.06
C LEU A 63 -25.71 16.15 2.90
N PRO A 64 -25.22 17.40 2.73
CA PRO A 64 -25.48 18.17 1.52
C PRO A 64 -25.04 17.40 0.27
N LEU A 65 -25.84 17.46 -0.80
CA LEU A 65 -25.58 16.73 -2.04
C LEU A 65 -24.17 16.96 -2.61
N THR A 66 -23.68 18.20 -2.57
CA THR A 66 -22.31 18.53 -3.01
C THR A 66 -21.26 17.77 -2.19
N MET A 67 -21.45 17.70 -0.87
CA MET A 67 -20.52 17.02 0.04
C MET A 67 -20.52 15.51 -0.21
N ARG A 68 -21.71 14.91 -0.36
CA ARG A 68 -21.87 13.50 -0.75
C ARG A 68 -21.14 13.20 -2.07
N ASN A 69 -21.32 14.04 -3.08
CA ASN A 69 -20.64 13.89 -4.37
C ASN A 69 -19.11 14.00 -4.26
N MET A 70 -18.58 14.78 -3.31
CA MET A 70 -17.14 14.82 -3.05
C MET A 70 -16.65 13.54 -2.37
N CYS A 71 -17.40 12.99 -1.41
CA CYS A 71 -17.09 11.69 -0.81
C CYS A 71 -17.05 10.57 -1.87
N ILE A 72 -18.04 10.53 -2.77
CA ILE A 72 -18.09 9.54 -3.87
C ILE A 72 -16.83 9.61 -4.72
N LYS A 73 -16.36 10.82 -5.10
CA LYS A 73 -15.11 10.99 -5.85
C LYS A 73 -13.89 10.45 -5.11
N LEU A 74 -13.84 10.58 -3.78
CA LEU A 74 -12.75 10.03 -2.97
C LEU A 74 -12.83 8.49 -2.87
N PHE A 75 -14.04 7.92 -2.82
CA PHE A 75 -14.23 6.47 -2.91
C PHE A 75 -13.82 5.92 -4.27
N ASP A 76 -14.20 6.56 -5.37
CA ASP A 76 -13.74 6.21 -6.72
C ASP A 76 -12.20 6.21 -6.81
N HIS A 77 -11.56 7.22 -6.21
CA HIS A 77 -10.11 7.29 -6.15
C HIS A 77 -9.50 6.17 -5.30
N LEU A 78 -10.12 5.80 -4.17
CA LEU A 78 -9.69 4.67 -3.36
C LEU A 78 -9.75 3.35 -4.13
N HIS A 79 -10.82 3.10 -4.88
CA HIS A 79 -10.93 1.89 -5.71
C HIS A 79 -9.86 1.81 -6.78
N LEU A 80 -9.56 2.95 -7.42
CA LEU A 80 -8.47 3.02 -8.38
C LEU A 80 -7.12 2.70 -7.72
N LEU A 81 -6.85 3.28 -6.55
CA LEU A 81 -5.61 3.02 -5.82
C LEU A 81 -5.52 1.56 -5.37
N ASP A 82 -6.61 0.97 -4.89
CA ASP A 82 -6.67 -0.44 -4.50
C ASP A 82 -6.31 -1.35 -5.68
N TRP A 83 -6.95 -1.14 -6.84
CA TRP A 83 -6.65 -1.90 -8.05
C TRP A 83 -5.18 -1.73 -8.50
N GLN A 84 -4.66 -0.50 -8.47
CA GLN A 84 -3.27 -0.24 -8.86
C GLN A 84 -2.25 -0.87 -7.90
N ILE A 85 -2.54 -0.86 -6.60
CA ILE A 85 -1.69 -1.50 -5.59
C ILE A 85 -1.66 -3.01 -5.82
N ASP A 86 -2.81 -3.64 -6.08
CA ASP A 86 -2.90 -5.08 -6.33
C ASP A 86 -2.19 -5.50 -7.63
N ASP A 87 -2.29 -4.70 -8.70
CA ASP A 87 -1.52 -4.91 -9.94
C ASP A 87 0.00 -4.83 -9.68
N LEU A 88 0.44 -3.81 -8.94
CA LEU A 88 1.86 -3.67 -8.59
C LEU A 88 2.37 -4.81 -7.70
N ILE A 89 1.58 -5.25 -6.71
CA ILE A 89 1.91 -6.42 -5.88
C ILE A 89 2.08 -7.64 -6.77
N SER A 90 1.11 -7.91 -7.65
CA SER A 90 1.15 -9.07 -8.56
C SER A 90 2.40 -9.08 -9.44
N ARG A 91 2.81 -7.91 -9.96
CA ARG A 91 4.04 -7.77 -10.75
C ARG A 91 5.29 -8.04 -9.92
N ILE A 92 5.37 -7.49 -8.71
CA ILE A 92 6.51 -7.68 -7.81
C ILE A 92 6.62 -9.16 -7.41
N GLU A 93 5.51 -9.83 -7.12
CA GLU A 93 5.50 -11.26 -6.82
C GLU A 93 5.95 -12.12 -8.00
N ALA A 94 5.52 -11.78 -9.22
CA ALA A 94 5.97 -12.45 -10.42
C ALA A 94 7.49 -12.29 -10.63
N SER A 95 8.02 -11.08 -10.44
CA SER A 95 9.46 -10.83 -10.50
C SER A 95 10.22 -11.59 -9.40
N ALA A 96 9.68 -11.66 -8.18
CA ALA A 96 10.31 -12.39 -7.08
C ALA A 96 10.41 -13.90 -7.35
N LYS A 97 9.41 -14.49 -8.01
CA LYS A 97 9.43 -15.91 -8.39
C LYS A 97 10.46 -16.23 -9.48
N GLN A 98 10.84 -15.25 -10.29
CA GLN A 98 11.81 -15.42 -11.38
C GLN A 98 13.25 -15.10 -10.95
N ASP A 99 13.45 -14.39 -9.83
CA ASP A 99 14.77 -14.03 -9.32
C ASP A 99 15.31 -15.12 -8.37
N ALA A 100 16.48 -15.69 -8.72
CA ALA A 100 17.10 -16.75 -7.95
C ALA A 100 17.54 -16.32 -6.53
N THR A 101 17.86 -15.04 -6.33
CA THR A 101 18.24 -14.50 -5.02
C THR A 101 16.99 -14.27 -4.17
N ALA A 102 15.92 -13.71 -4.73
CA ALA A 102 14.64 -13.59 -4.06
C ALA A 102 14.08 -14.97 -3.67
N GLY A 103 14.17 -15.96 -4.56
CA GLY A 103 13.76 -17.34 -4.27
C GLY A 103 14.51 -17.95 -3.08
N ARG A 104 15.82 -17.71 -2.96
CA ARG A 104 16.61 -18.14 -1.78
C ARG A 104 16.22 -17.38 -0.51
N LEU A 105 15.95 -16.08 -0.60
CA LEU A 105 15.51 -15.30 0.57
C LEU A 105 14.15 -15.79 1.08
N MET A 106 13.23 -16.14 0.18
CA MET A 106 11.90 -16.64 0.52
C MET A 106 11.90 -18.01 1.22
N THR A 107 13.01 -18.74 1.25
CA THR A 107 13.11 -19.97 2.07
C THR A 107 13.27 -19.67 3.56
N ILE A 108 13.58 -18.42 3.93
CA ILE A 108 13.70 -17.99 5.32
C ILE A 108 12.29 -17.77 5.88
N PRO A 109 11.92 -18.40 7.01
CA PRO A 109 10.62 -18.19 7.63
C PRO A 109 10.34 -16.71 7.88
N GLY A 110 9.17 -16.24 7.42
CA GLY A 110 8.75 -14.84 7.53
C GLY A 110 9.15 -13.94 6.36
N ILE A 111 10.01 -14.39 5.43
CA ILE A 111 10.34 -13.62 4.23
C ILE A 111 9.41 -13.99 3.07
N GLY A 112 8.43 -13.12 2.80
CA GLY A 112 7.58 -13.20 1.61
C GLY A 112 8.21 -12.56 0.35
N PRO A 113 7.56 -12.69 -0.82
CA PRO A 113 8.06 -12.17 -2.09
C PRO A 113 8.31 -10.65 -2.08
N MET A 114 7.44 -9.88 -1.41
CA MET A 114 7.61 -8.44 -1.26
C MET A 114 8.89 -8.07 -0.51
N CYS A 115 9.14 -8.73 0.64
CA CYS A 115 10.35 -8.49 1.44
C CYS A 115 11.60 -8.96 0.69
N ALA A 116 11.54 -10.14 0.06
CA ALA A 116 12.65 -10.67 -0.72
C ALA A 116 13.04 -9.73 -1.87
N MET A 117 12.08 -9.24 -2.64
CA MET A 117 12.34 -8.31 -3.73
C MET A 117 12.85 -6.95 -3.25
N ALA A 118 12.32 -6.45 -2.12
CA ALA A 118 12.83 -5.24 -1.49
C ALA A 118 14.31 -5.39 -1.07
N VAL A 119 14.70 -6.53 -0.50
CA VAL A 119 16.10 -6.83 -0.20
C VAL A 119 16.94 -6.86 -1.47
N VAL A 120 16.55 -7.61 -2.49
CA VAL A 120 17.31 -7.73 -3.76
C VAL A 120 17.53 -6.37 -4.42
N THR A 121 16.53 -5.48 -4.33
CA THR A 121 16.48 -4.24 -5.11
C THR A 121 17.00 -3.01 -4.35
N LEU A 122 16.71 -2.95 -3.05
CA LEU A 122 16.89 -1.76 -2.22
C LEU A 122 17.93 -1.95 -1.11
N ALA A 123 18.38 -3.18 -0.82
CA ALA A 123 19.36 -3.39 0.24
C ALA A 123 20.62 -2.54 0.01
N PRO A 124 21.06 -1.80 1.04
CA PRO A 124 22.38 -1.22 1.07
C PRO A 124 23.46 -2.29 0.88
N PRO A 125 24.68 -1.91 0.47
CA PRO A 125 25.84 -2.79 0.54
C PRO A 125 25.97 -3.40 1.93
N ARG A 126 26.45 -4.64 2.02
CA ARG A 126 26.62 -5.36 3.30
C ARG A 126 27.44 -4.55 4.31
N GLU A 127 28.37 -3.74 3.84
CA GLU A 127 29.25 -2.88 4.64
C GLU A 127 28.48 -1.81 5.42
N SER A 128 27.23 -1.51 5.01
CA SER A 128 26.33 -0.63 5.74
C SER A 128 25.75 -1.26 7.01
N PHE A 129 25.90 -2.57 7.21
CA PHE A 129 25.41 -3.30 8.39
C PHE A 129 26.57 -3.81 9.25
N ARG A 130 26.58 -3.49 10.56
CA ARG A 130 27.68 -3.92 11.44
C ARG A 130 27.57 -5.39 11.83
N LYS A 131 26.35 -5.92 11.90
CA LYS A 131 26.04 -7.31 12.25
C LYS A 131 24.72 -7.76 11.62
N GLY A 132 24.50 -9.07 11.53
CA GLY A 132 23.28 -9.64 10.95
C GLY A 132 21.98 -9.15 11.61
N ARG A 133 22.01 -8.79 12.90
CA ARG A 133 20.86 -8.20 13.59
C ARG A 133 20.46 -6.83 13.05
N ASP A 134 21.42 -6.03 12.58
CA ASP A 134 21.13 -4.71 12.01
C ASP A 134 20.42 -4.86 10.65
N PHE A 135 20.80 -5.88 9.88
CA PHE A 135 20.08 -6.26 8.66
C PHE A 135 18.69 -6.81 8.97
N ALA A 136 18.56 -7.71 9.95
CA ALA A 136 17.26 -8.24 10.37
C ALA A 136 16.29 -7.12 10.79
N ALA A 137 16.77 -6.16 11.58
CA ALA A 137 16.01 -4.98 11.97
C ALA A 137 15.61 -4.11 10.76
N TRP A 138 16.50 -3.96 9.78
CA TRP A 138 16.20 -3.20 8.55
C TRP A 138 15.14 -3.90 7.67
N VAL A 139 15.15 -5.23 7.58
CA VAL A 139 14.15 -6.02 6.82
C VAL A 139 12.84 -6.22 7.60
N GLY A 140 12.82 -5.94 8.91
CA GLY A 140 11.65 -6.14 9.77
C GLY A 140 11.47 -7.58 10.26
N LEU A 141 12.58 -8.32 10.40
CA LEU A 141 12.60 -9.66 10.99
C LEU A 141 12.78 -9.60 12.52
N PRO A 142 12.10 -10.48 13.29
CA PRO A 142 12.23 -10.56 14.75
C PRO A 142 13.59 -11.07 15.22
#